data_AF-A0A957FC08-F1
#
_entry.id   AF-A0A957FC08-F1
#
_cell.length_a   1.000
_cell.length_b   1.000
_cell.length_c   1.000
_cell.angle_alpha   90.00
_cell.angle_beta   90.00
_cell.angle_gamma   90.00
#
_symmetry.space_group_name_H-M   'P 1'
#
loop_
_entity.id
_entity.type
_entity.pdbx_description
1 polymer ?
#
loop_
_entity_poly.entity_id
_entity_poly.type
_entity_poly.pdbx_seq_one_letter_code
_entity_poly.pdbx_strand_id
1 'polypeptide(L)'
;MYDIAREIAQRVPQAQLIVVAGRNKELKQRLENVAWEIPAHIFGFVHNMPELMGAADILITKGGPGTISEAFIAGLPVIISGYIPGQEAGNVQYVLEN
;
A
#
# COMPACT_ATOMS: atom_id res chain seq x y z
N MET A 1 -2.40 3.07 7.61
CA MET A 1 -1.21 3.22 6.75
C MET A 1 0.04 3.51 7.57
N TYR A 2 0.13 4.65 8.28
CA TYR A 2 1.31 4.95 9.12
C TYR A 2 1.65 3.81 10.09
N ASP A 3 0.67 3.37 10.90
CA ASP A 3 0.92 2.33 11.90
C ASP A 3 1.30 0.99 11.26
N ILE A 4 0.64 0.64 10.15
CA ILE A 4 0.97 -0.56 9.37
C ILE A 4 2.43 -0.52 8.88
N ALA A 5 2.87 0.60 8.32
CA ALA A 5 4.24 0.75 7.86
C ALA A 5 5.23 0.61 9.03
N ARG A 6 4.94 1.20 10.20
CA ARG A 6 5.78 1.07 11.41
C ARG A 6 5.85 -0.38 11.90
N GLU A 7 4.70 -1.07 11.99
CA GLU A 7 4.65 -2.46 12.44
C GLU A 7 5.42 -3.39 11.49
N ILE A 8 5.32 -3.18 10.17
CA ILE A 8 6.09 -3.97 9.20
C ILE A 8 7.60 -3.73 9.38
N ALA A 9 8.02 -2.46 9.49
CA ALA A 9 9.42 -2.13 9.67
C ALA A 9 10.03 -2.76 10.93
N GLN A 10 9.25 -2.85 12.01
CA GLN A 10 9.71 -3.42 13.27
C GLN A 10 9.68 -4.95 13.31
N ARG A 11 8.74 -5.59 12.60
CA ARG A 11 8.50 -7.03 12.71
C ARG A 11 9.00 -7.84 11.52
N VAL A 12 9.30 -7.20 10.39
CA VAL A 12 9.71 -7.86 9.15
C VAL A 12 11.06 -7.28 8.67
N PRO A 13 12.17 -7.62 9.32
CA PRO A 13 13.47 -6.97 9.10
C PRO A 13 14.09 -7.22 7.72
N GLN A 14 13.58 -8.20 6.96
CA GLN A 14 14.03 -8.48 5.59
C GLN A 14 13.17 -7.81 4.52
N ALA A 15 12.12 -7.09 4.91
CA ALA A 15 11.30 -6.34 3.96
C ALA A 15 11.97 -5.05 3.51
N GLN A 16 11.47 -4.50 2.41
CA GLN A 16 11.63 -3.10 2.03
C GLN A 16 10.25 -2.47 1.88
N LEU A 17 10.14 -1.17 2.13
CA LEU A 17 8.89 -0.45 2.02
C LEU A 17 8.92 0.52 0.84
N ILE A 18 7.88 0.45 0.01
CA ILE A 18 7.51 1.50 -0.93
C ILE A 18 6.16 2.05 -0.44
N VAL A 19 6.13 3.29 0.02
CA VAL A 19 4.90 3.91 0.52
C VAL A 19 4.51 5.07 -0.39
N VAL A 20 3.36 4.94 -1.06
CA VAL A 20 2.79 6.01 -1.88
C VAL A 20 1.67 6.70 -1.11
N ALA A 21 1.95 7.89 -0.57
CA ALA A 21 0.97 8.68 0.17
C ALA A 21 0.01 9.48 -0.75
N GLY A 22 0.24 9.44 -2.07
CA GLY A 22 -0.58 10.13 -3.05
C GLY A 22 -0.63 11.64 -2.78
N ARG A 23 -1.84 12.21 -2.71
CA ARG A 23 -2.03 13.64 -2.43
C ARG A 23 -2.03 13.98 -0.93
N ASN A 24 -1.90 12.99 -0.05
CA ASN A 24 -1.85 13.20 1.40
C ASN A 24 -0.44 13.68 1.82
N LYS A 25 -0.22 14.99 1.71
CA LYS A 25 1.08 15.62 2.03
C LYS A 25 1.45 15.48 3.50
N GLU A 26 0.47 15.53 4.40
CA GLU A 26 0.70 15.37 5.85
C GLU A 26 1.22 13.97 6.18
N LEU A 27 0.58 12.93 5.63
CA LEU A 27 1.03 11.55 5.78
C LEU A 27 2.44 11.36 5.19
N LYS A 28 2.69 11.90 4.00
CA LYS A 28 4.02 11.83 3.36
C LYS A 28 5.09 12.42 4.28
N GLN A 29 4.89 13.64 4.74
CA GLN A 29 5.84 14.33 5.61
C GLN A 29 6.04 13.58 6.92
N ARG A 30 4.96 13.06 7.51
CA ARG A 30 5.04 12.25 8.74
C ARG A 30 5.91 11.00 8.53
N LEU A 31 5.78 10.31 7.39
CA LEU A 31 6.56 9.12 7.06
C LEU A 31 8.02 9.42 6.69
N GLU A 32 8.28 10.55 6.02
CA GLU A 32 9.64 11.01 5.67
C GLU A 32 10.48 11.34 6.91
N ASN A 33 9.84 11.76 8.00
CA ASN A 33 10.50 12.09 9.27
C ASN A 33 10.76 10.89 10.18
N VAL A 34 10.45 9.67 9.74
CA VAL A 34 10.69 8.44 10.52
C VAL A 34 12.08 7.91 10.22
N ALA A 35 12.82 7.55 11.28
CA ALA A 35 14.01 6.72 11.16
C ALA A 35 13.58 5.25 11.02
N TRP A 36 13.65 4.71 9.81
CA TRP A 36 13.20 3.36 9.49
C TRP A 36 14.26 2.32 9.82
N GLU A 37 13.81 1.18 10.36
CA GLU A 37 14.62 0.01 10.68
C GLU A 37 14.99 -0.81 9.44
N ILE A 38 14.28 -0.58 8.33
CA ILE A 38 14.43 -1.23 7.02
C ILE A 38 14.47 -0.18 5.90
N PRO A 39 14.95 -0.51 4.68
CA PRO A 39 14.87 0.39 3.54
C PRO A 39 13.43 0.85 3.29
N ALA A 40 13.20 2.16 3.26
CA ALA A 40 11.88 2.74 3.06
C ALA A 40 11.95 3.90 2.06
N HIS A 41 11.17 3.80 0.98
CA HIS A 41 11.01 4.80 -0.05
C HIS A 41 9.63 5.43 0.05
N ILE A 42 9.60 6.72 0.42
CA ILE A 42 8.36 7.45 0.65
C ILE A 42 8.07 8.37 -0.54
N PHE A 43 6.94 8.14 -1.19
CA PHE A 43 6.49 8.89 -2.35
C PHE A 43 5.21 9.68 -2.05
N GLY A 44 5.06 10.80 -2.75
CA GLY A 44 3.81 11.56 -2.81
C GLY A 44 2.91 11.02 -3.91
N PHE A 45 2.38 11.92 -4.74
CA PHE A 45 1.71 11.54 -5.97
C PHE A 45 2.76 11.09 -7.00
N VAL A 46 2.51 9.97 -7.67
CA VAL A 46 3.42 9.36 -8.64
C VAL A 46 2.70 9.13 -9.97
N HIS A 47 3.46 9.10 -11.05
CA HIS A 47 2.95 8.81 -12.40
C HIS A 47 3.36 7.41 -12.90
N ASN A 48 4.20 6.72 -12.14
CA ASN A 48 4.81 5.44 -12.46
C ASN A 48 4.33 4.33 -11.48
N MET A 49 3.01 4.30 -11.21
CA MET A 49 2.43 3.28 -10.33
C MET A 49 2.65 1.85 -10.85
N PRO A 50 2.51 1.55 -12.17
CA PRO A 50 2.76 0.21 -12.69
C PRO A 50 4.17 -0.30 -12.40
N GLU A 51 5.18 0.57 -12.50
CA GLU A 51 6.57 0.24 -12.21
C GLU A 51 6.79 -0.06 -10.72
N LEU A 52 6.14 0.72 -9.83
CA LEU A 52 6.21 0.47 -8.39
C LEU A 52 5.49 -0.83 -8.01
N MET A 53 4.34 -1.12 -8.61
CA MET A 53 3.62 -2.39 -8.42
C MET A 53 4.43 -3.57 -8.94
N GLY A 54 5.03 -3.47 -10.12
CA GLY A 54 5.85 -4.53 -10.70
C GLY A 54 7.16 -4.80 -9.95
N ALA A 55 7.61 -3.86 -9.12
CA ALA A 55 8.76 -4.02 -8.24
C ALA A 55 8.40 -4.58 -6.85
N ALA A 56 7.12 -4.76 -6.54
CA ALA A 56 6.65 -5.19 -5.23
C ALA A 56 6.28 -6.68 -5.23
N ASP A 57 6.48 -7.36 -4.10
CA ASP A 57 6.03 -8.74 -3.90
C ASP A 57 4.59 -8.81 -3.35
N ILE A 58 4.16 -7.78 -2.60
CA ILE A 58 2.85 -7.68 -1.95
C ILE A 58 2.39 -6.22 -1.95
N LEU A 59 1.10 -5.99 -2.24
CA LEU A 59 0.46 -4.69 -2.09
C LEU A 59 -0.42 -4.65 -0.83
N ILE A 60 -0.22 -3.63 0.00
CA ILE A 60 -1.13 -3.32 1.11
C ILE A 60 -1.88 -2.04 0.77
N THR A 61 -3.20 -2.11 0.65
CA THR A 61 -4.01 -0.98 0.21
C THR A 61 -5.38 -0.96 0.89
N LYS A 62 -6.17 0.09 0.62
CA LYS A 62 -7.59 0.13 0.95
C LYS A 62 -8.41 -0.59 -0.13
N GLY A 63 -9.66 -0.92 0.17
CA GLY A 63 -10.62 -1.58 -0.72
C GLY A 63 -11.08 -0.76 -1.94
N GLY A 64 -10.27 0.17 -2.43
CA GLY A 64 -10.60 0.97 -3.62
C GLY A 64 -10.58 0.11 -4.88
N PRO A 65 -11.63 0.13 -5.71
CA PRO A 65 -11.77 -0.81 -6.84
C PRO A 65 -10.70 -0.60 -7.92
N GLY A 66 -10.26 0.64 -8.15
CA GLY A 66 -9.22 0.95 -9.14
C GLY A 66 -7.88 0.29 -8.79
N THR A 67 -7.40 0.49 -7.56
CA THR A 67 -6.14 -0.10 -7.10
C THR A 67 -6.20 -1.62 -7.02
N ILE A 68 -7.34 -2.21 -6.64
CA ILE A 68 -7.52 -3.67 -6.68
C ILE A 68 -7.41 -4.19 -8.12
N SER A 69 -8.09 -3.53 -9.07
CA SER A 69 -8.04 -3.93 -10.48
C SER A 69 -6.63 -3.84 -11.05
N GLU A 70 -5.90 -2.75 -10.74
CA GLU A 70 -4.50 -2.57 -11.14
C GLU A 70 -3.60 -3.67 -10.57
N ALA A 71 -3.77 -4.02 -9.29
CA ALA A 71 -2.99 -5.08 -8.65
C ALA A 71 -3.26 -6.46 -9.28
N PHE A 72 -4.52 -6.76 -9.60
CA PHE A 72 -4.89 -8.00 -10.26
C PHE A 72 -4.30 -8.12 -11.66
N ILE A 73 -4.32 -7.03 -12.43
CA ILE A 73 -3.68 -6.96 -13.74
C ILE A 73 -2.16 -7.16 -13.61
N ALA A 74 -1.55 -6.62 -12.55
CA ALA A 74 -0.13 -6.77 -12.27
C ALA A 74 0.25 -8.16 -11.70
N GLY A 75 -0.73 -9.02 -11.37
CA GLY A 75 -0.48 -10.30 -10.71
C GLY A 75 0.08 -10.14 -9.28
N LEU A 76 -0.22 -9.01 -8.63
CA LEU A 76 0.34 -8.62 -7.34
C LEU A 76 -0.61 -9.00 -6.19
N PRO A 77 -0.20 -9.90 -5.27
CA PRO A 77 -1.01 -10.27 -4.11
C PRO A 77 -1.39 -9.06 -3.26
N VAL A 78 -2.66 -9.00 -2.82
CA VAL A 78 -3.22 -7.84 -2.12
C VAL A 78 -3.61 -8.17 -0.68
N ILE A 79 -3.22 -7.31 0.26
CA ILE A 79 -3.75 -7.26 1.62
C ILE A 79 -4.61 -6.01 1.77
N ILE A 80 -5.89 -6.20 2.09
CA ILE A 80 -6.82 -5.10 2.33
C ILE A 80 -6.72 -4.65 3.79
N SER A 81 -6.21 -3.44 3.98
CA SER A 81 -6.01 -2.82 5.30
C SER A 81 -7.23 -2.04 5.82
N GLY A 82 -8.24 -1.85 4.98
CA GLY A 82 -9.46 -1.12 5.32
C GLY A 82 -10.28 -0.81 4.07
N TYR A 83 -11.52 -0.40 4.26
CA TYR A 83 -12.45 -0.06 3.19
C TYR A 83 -13.48 0.94 3.71
N ILE A 84 -14.15 1.66 2.81
CA ILE A 84 -15.28 2.53 3.15
C ILE A 84 -16.55 1.67 3.26
N PRO A 85 -17.17 1.55 4.45
CA PRO A 85 -18.39 0.75 4.62
C PRO A 85 -19.51 1.17 3.66
N GLY A 86 -20.23 0.20 3.12
CA GLY A 86 -21.30 0.39 2.13
C GLY A 86 -20.80 0.65 0.70
N GLN A 87 -19.70 1.37 0.50
CA GLN A 87 -19.16 1.68 -0.84
C GLN A 87 -18.17 0.62 -1.34
N GLU A 88 -17.26 0.19 -0.47
CA GLU A 88 -16.12 -0.66 -0.84
C GLU A 88 -16.22 -2.07 -0.23
N ALA A 89 -17.28 -2.37 0.51
CA ALA A 89 -17.47 -3.65 1.19
C ALA A 89 -17.49 -4.84 0.21
N GLY A 90 -18.14 -4.68 -0.95
CA GLY A 90 -18.17 -5.71 -1.98
C GLY A 90 -16.79 -6.04 -2.57
N ASN A 91 -15.87 -5.08 -2.58
CA ASN A 91 -14.52 -5.29 -3.09
C ASN A 91 -13.69 -6.19 -2.17
N VAL A 92 -13.94 -6.14 -0.85
CA VAL A 92 -13.30 -7.04 0.11
C VAL A 92 -13.68 -8.48 -0.21
N GLN A 93 -14.97 -8.73 -0.43
CA GLN A 93 -15.45 -10.06 -0.79
C GLN A 93 -14.84 -10.54 -2.11
N TYR A 94 -14.79 -9.67 -3.11
CA TYR A 94 -14.21 -9.97 -4.42
C TYR A 94 -12.74 -10.42 -4.33
N VAL A 95 -11.94 -9.75 -3.48
CA VAL A 95 -10.53 -10.10 -3.23
C VAL A 95 -10.37 -11.41 -2.45
N LEU A 96 -11.35 -11.82 -1.65
CA LEU A 96 -11.29 -13.11 -0.94
C LEU A 96 -11.70 -14.30 -1.83
N GLU A 97 -12.46 -14.04 -2.89
CA GLU A 97 -12.98 -15.07 -3.80
C GLU A 97 -12.09 -15.35 -5.01
N ASN A 98 -11.05 -14.53 -5.24
CA ASN A 98 -10.12 -14.62 -6.37
C ASN A 98 -8.67 -14.49 -5.90
#